data_AF-A0A7Y5G4Z3-F1
#
_entry.id   AF-A0A7Y5G4Z3-F1
#
_cell.length_a   1.000
_cell.length_b   1.000
_cell.length_c   1.000
_cell.angle_alpha   90.00
_cell.angle_beta   90.00
_cell.angle_gamma   90.00
#
_symmetry.space_group_name_H-M   'P 1'
#
loop_
_entity.id
_entity.type
_entity.pdbx_description
1 polymer ?
#
loop_
_entity_poly.entity_id
_entity_poly.type
_entity_poly.pdbx_seq_one_letter_code
_entity_poly.pdbx_strand_id
1 'polypeptide(L)'
;MLKIITILACVVGLSVIGYWVSEGRETKYEQPTGLAEEKKWVDTVSLPHFSKKQFSGGDLKRGKILDDQPSYTRYYITYRSGELKISGIMNVPKGKGPFPVLILNHGYIPPKIYTNGRGLKREQDYLAKQGYVVIHPDYRNHADSDKDTTNGVRFRLGYVEDVINVVHAVKNSDYKFFDKERIGMLGHSMGGGICLNVMVAQPKLVKAFVLFGTVSADVRDNFYRWSVRSSEGD
;
A
#
# COMPACT_ATOMS: atom_id res chain seq x y z
N MET A 1 63.38 31.23 -42.15
CA MET A 1 64.45 30.25 -42.45
C MET A 1 64.23 29.02 -41.58
N LEU A 2 64.17 27.87 -42.26
CA LEU A 2 64.15 26.48 -41.82
C LEU A 2 64.82 26.15 -40.46
N LYS A 3 64.17 25.35 -39.60
CA LYS A 3 64.47 23.90 -39.44
C LYS A 3 63.69 23.27 -38.28
N ILE A 4 62.93 22.23 -38.64
CA ILE A 4 62.58 21.10 -37.78
C ILE A 4 63.86 20.29 -37.54
N ILE A 5 64.20 20.00 -36.28
CA ILE A 5 64.93 18.77 -35.91
C ILE A 5 64.27 18.18 -34.68
N THR A 6 63.65 17.03 -34.90
CA THR A 6 63.19 16.06 -33.93
C THR A 6 64.39 15.49 -33.15
N ILE A 7 64.35 15.55 -31.82
CA ILE A 7 65.06 14.58 -30.98
C ILE A 7 64.06 13.98 -30.00
N LEU A 8 63.86 12.68 -30.19
CA LEU A 8 63.09 11.76 -29.38
C LEU A 8 63.82 11.57 -28.05
N ALA A 9 63.18 11.86 -26.93
CA ALA A 9 63.61 11.37 -25.62
C ALA A 9 62.37 10.96 -24.83
N CYS A 10 62.20 9.65 -24.67
CA CYS A 10 61.20 9.03 -23.83
C CYS A 10 61.34 9.52 -22.38
N VAL A 11 60.30 10.15 -21.85
CA VAL A 11 60.07 10.20 -20.40
C VAL A 11 58.63 9.76 -20.15
N VAL A 12 58.52 8.53 -19.67
CA VAL A 12 57.29 7.96 -19.14
C VAL A 12 56.99 8.69 -17.83
N GLY A 13 55.97 9.53 -17.83
CA GLY A 13 55.42 10.18 -16.64
C GLY A 13 53.96 9.75 -16.47
N LEU A 14 53.75 8.62 -15.78
CA LEU A 14 52.44 8.19 -15.30
C LEU A 14 51.99 9.12 -14.17
N SER A 15 51.01 9.97 -14.43
CA SER A 15 50.27 10.69 -13.39
C SER A 15 49.31 9.73 -12.70
N VAL A 16 49.72 9.22 -11.52
CA VAL A 16 48.84 8.47 -10.60
C VAL A 16 48.06 9.49 -9.77
N ILE A 17 46.76 9.58 -10.03
CA ILE A 17 45.79 10.21 -9.12
C ILE A 17 45.54 9.20 -8.00
N GLY A 18 46.07 9.48 -6.80
CA GLY A 18 45.84 8.64 -5.62
C GLY A 18 44.40 8.79 -5.13
N TYR A 19 43.63 7.71 -5.21
CA TYR A 19 42.42 7.54 -4.41
C TYR A 19 42.85 7.10 -3.00
N TRP A 20 42.57 7.93 -2.01
CA TRP A 20 42.53 7.49 -0.61
C TRP A 20 41.29 6.63 -0.41
N VAL A 21 41.48 5.32 -0.38
CA VAL A 21 40.49 4.36 0.15
C VAL A 21 40.71 4.29 1.66
N SER A 22 39.70 4.61 2.45
CA SER A 22 39.75 4.30 3.88
C SER A 22 39.67 2.79 4.04
N GLU A 23 40.66 2.19 4.71
CA GLU A 23 40.61 0.79 5.11
C GLU A 23 39.49 0.61 6.14
N GLY A 24 38.31 0.25 5.66
CA GLY A 24 37.28 -0.34 6.51
C GLY A 24 37.80 -1.66 7.04
N ARG A 25 37.84 -1.83 8.37
CA ARG A 25 38.09 -3.14 8.99
C ARG A 25 37.02 -4.11 8.52
N GLU A 26 37.36 -5.04 7.64
CA GLU A 26 36.52 -6.20 7.36
C GLU A 26 36.48 -7.09 8.60
N THR A 27 35.39 -7.00 9.38
CA THR A 27 35.03 -8.08 10.29
C THR A 27 34.47 -9.22 9.46
N LYS A 28 35.29 -10.25 9.20
CA LYS A 28 34.81 -11.53 8.67
C LYS A 28 33.84 -12.14 9.67
N TYR A 29 32.56 -12.12 9.35
CA TYR A 29 31.57 -12.92 10.07
C TYR A 29 31.63 -14.34 9.51
N GLU A 30 32.33 -15.23 10.20
CA GLU A 30 32.25 -16.66 9.93
C GLU A 30 30.87 -17.16 10.36
N GLN A 31 30.07 -17.58 9.37
CA GLN A 31 28.80 -18.26 9.62
C GLN A 31 29.11 -19.63 10.26
N PRO A 32 28.59 -19.95 11.45
CA PRO A 32 28.79 -21.27 12.04
C PRO A 32 28.14 -22.33 11.14
N THR A 33 28.96 -23.19 10.53
CA THR A 33 28.49 -24.35 9.77
C THR A 33 28.00 -25.41 10.75
N GLY A 34 26.73 -25.32 11.12
CA GLY A 34 26.10 -26.28 12.02
C GLY A 34 24.85 -25.77 12.70
N LEU A 35 23.89 -25.24 11.96
CA LEU A 35 22.54 -25.03 12.48
C LEU A 35 21.62 -26.07 11.84
N ALA A 36 21.17 -27.02 12.66
CA ALA A 36 19.97 -27.81 12.39
C ALA A 36 18.87 -26.88 11.87
N GLU A 37 18.08 -27.32 10.89
CA GLU A 37 16.99 -26.51 10.29
C GLU A 37 16.27 -25.71 11.37
N GLU A 38 16.59 -24.41 11.44
CA GLU A 38 16.04 -23.55 12.47
C GLU A 38 14.55 -23.46 12.16
N LYS A 39 13.73 -24.10 12.99
CA LYS A 39 12.28 -24.09 12.87
C LYS A 39 11.84 -22.64 13.03
N LYS A 40 11.76 -21.92 11.91
CA LYS A 40 11.61 -20.48 11.88
C LYS A 40 10.27 -20.14 12.52
N TRP A 41 10.30 -19.71 13.79
CA TRP A 41 9.12 -19.26 14.51
C TRP A 41 8.57 -18.04 13.78
N VAL A 42 7.39 -18.19 13.19
CA VAL A 42 6.70 -17.09 12.52
C VAL A 42 5.77 -16.47 13.54
N ASP A 43 6.07 -15.24 13.97
CA ASP A 43 5.18 -14.48 14.85
C ASP A 43 3.79 -14.34 14.21
N THR A 44 2.73 -14.47 15.01
CA THR A 44 1.35 -14.30 14.56
C THR A 44 1.05 -12.90 14.03
N VAL A 45 1.81 -11.90 14.46
CA VAL A 45 1.78 -10.52 13.96
C VAL A 45 2.93 -10.31 12.98
N SER A 46 2.89 -11.04 11.86
CA SER A 46 3.89 -10.93 10.80
C SER A 46 3.28 -11.09 9.41
N LEU A 47 3.90 -10.51 8.39
CA LEU A 47 3.45 -10.69 6.99
C LEU A 47 3.49 -12.15 6.53
N PRO A 48 4.49 -12.98 6.86
CA PRO A 48 4.46 -14.40 6.48
C PRO A 48 3.28 -15.16 7.10
N HIS A 49 2.94 -14.91 8.37
CA HIS A 49 1.73 -15.49 8.97
C HIS A 49 0.47 -14.96 8.28
N PHE A 50 0.37 -13.64 8.13
CA PHE A 50 -0.77 -12.97 7.52
C PHE A 50 -1.02 -13.42 6.07
N SER A 51 0.03 -13.68 5.28
CA SER A 51 -0.09 -14.16 3.89
C SER A 51 -0.78 -15.51 3.76
N LYS A 52 -0.75 -16.34 4.82
CA LYS A 52 -1.40 -17.66 4.87
C LYS A 52 -2.84 -17.60 5.38
N LYS A 53 -3.29 -16.43 5.85
CA LYS A 53 -4.66 -16.23 6.32
C LYS A 53 -5.63 -16.41 5.15
N GLN A 54 -6.77 -17.03 5.44
CA GLN A 54 -7.89 -17.07 4.49
C GLN A 54 -8.67 -15.75 4.58
N PHE A 55 -8.88 -15.12 3.43
CA PHE A 55 -9.61 -13.86 3.31
C PHE A 55 -11.00 -14.13 2.71
N SER A 56 -12.04 -13.66 3.38
CA SER A 56 -13.43 -13.91 3.01
C SER A 56 -14.22 -12.60 2.94
N GLY A 57 -13.86 -11.75 1.99
CA GLY A 57 -14.61 -10.53 1.71
C GLY A 57 -15.90 -10.81 0.95
N GLY A 58 -17.00 -10.18 1.38
CA GLY A 58 -18.33 -10.42 0.82
C GLY A 58 -19.36 -9.38 1.26
N ASP A 59 -20.62 -9.63 0.92
CA ASP A 59 -21.78 -8.79 1.29
C ASP A 59 -21.57 -7.30 0.97
N LEU A 60 -20.98 -7.01 -0.21
CA LEU A 60 -20.85 -5.64 -0.69
C LEU A 60 -22.25 -5.08 -0.96
N LYS A 61 -22.66 -4.11 -0.15
CA LYS A 61 -23.97 -3.46 -0.23
C LYS A 61 -23.80 -2.01 -0.66
N ARG A 62 -24.47 -1.66 -1.75
CA ARG A 62 -24.68 -0.27 -2.18
C ARG A 62 -25.84 0.34 -1.39
N GLY A 63 -25.52 1.32 -0.55
CA GLY A 63 -26.48 2.06 0.27
C GLY A 63 -26.98 3.34 -0.39
N LYS A 64 -27.26 4.36 0.44
CA LYS A 64 -27.78 5.66 0.00
C LYS A 64 -26.85 6.37 -0.99
N ILE A 65 -27.43 7.15 -1.88
CA ILE A 65 -26.69 8.11 -2.70
C ILE A 65 -26.19 9.24 -1.79
N LEU A 66 -24.91 9.56 -1.89
CA LEU A 66 -24.27 10.66 -1.16
C LEU A 66 -24.07 11.90 -2.03
N ASP A 67 -23.86 11.69 -3.33
CA ASP A 67 -23.71 12.75 -4.34
C ASP A 67 -24.07 12.18 -5.71
N ASP A 68 -24.67 12.98 -6.58
CA ASP A 68 -25.03 12.59 -7.93
C ASP A 68 -24.51 13.60 -8.96
N GLN A 69 -23.41 13.24 -9.61
CA GLN A 69 -22.73 14.08 -10.59
C GLN A 69 -23.14 13.67 -12.02
N PRO A 70 -23.00 14.56 -13.01
CA PRO A 70 -23.28 14.21 -14.41
C PRO A 70 -22.47 13.03 -14.95
N SER A 71 -21.28 12.77 -14.38
CA SER A 71 -20.34 11.74 -14.83
C SER A 71 -20.31 10.47 -13.97
N TYR A 72 -20.72 10.55 -12.70
CA TYR A 72 -20.77 9.40 -11.79
C TYR A 72 -21.76 9.63 -10.65
N THR A 73 -22.20 8.56 -10.01
CA THR A 73 -22.96 8.64 -8.75
C THR A 73 -22.12 8.10 -7.60
N ARG A 74 -22.07 8.82 -6.49
CA ARG A 74 -21.41 8.40 -5.25
C ARG A 74 -22.41 7.73 -4.33
N TYR A 75 -22.07 6.53 -3.90
CA TYR A 75 -22.86 5.75 -2.94
C TYR A 75 -22.09 5.58 -1.64
N TYR A 76 -22.82 5.60 -0.53
CA TYR A 76 -22.37 4.94 0.69
C TYR A 76 -22.34 3.43 0.45
N ILE A 77 -21.33 2.74 0.96
CA ILE A 77 -21.25 1.27 0.87
C ILE A 77 -20.89 0.65 2.21
N THR A 78 -21.22 -0.63 2.34
CA THR A 78 -20.67 -1.51 3.37
C THR A 78 -20.24 -2.85 2.78
N TYR A 79 -19.30 -3.53 3.42
CA TYR A 79 -18.92 -4.90 3.09
C TYR A 79 -18.41 -5.64 4.34
N ARG A 80 -18.28 -6.97 4.27
CA ARG A 80 -17.76 -7.80 5.35
C ARG A 80 -16.25 -8.02 5.23
N SER A 81 -15.57 -7.90 6.35
CA SER A 81 -14.15 -8.19 6.53
C SER A 81 -13.99 -9.08 7.77
N GLY A 82 -14.05 -10.39 7.56
CA GLY A 82 -14.30 -11.35 8.64
C GLY A 82 -15.63 -11.03 9.34
N GLU A 83 -15.58 -10.91 10.67
CA GLU A 83 -16.77 -10.57 11.46
C GLU A 83 -17.10 -9.07 11.51
N LEU A 84 -16.26 -8.22 10.92
CA LEU A 84 -16.45 -6.78 10.91
C LEU A 84 -17.23 -6.33 9.68
N LYS A 85 -18.15 -5.40 9.87
CA LYS A 85 -18.75 -4.59 8.82
C LYS A 85 -17.90 -3.33 8.63
N ILE A 86 -17.43 -3.13 7.41
CA ILE A 86 -16.61 -1.99 7.02
C ILE A 86 -17.44 -1.07 6.12
N SER A 87 -17.41 0.23 6.41
CA SER A 87 -18.01 1.29 5.61
C SER A 87 -17.04 1.85 4.57
N GLY A 88 -17.58 2.57 3.61
CA GLY A 88 -16.79 3.33 2.64
C GLY A 88 -17.68 4.11 1.69
N ILE A 89 -17.07 4.60 0.61
CA ILE A 89 -17.81 5.15 -0.53
C ILE A 89 -17.45 4.40 -1.81
N MET A 90 -18.39 4.42 -2.76
CA MET A 90 -18.19 3.92 -4.12
C MET A 90 -18.70 4.95 -5.12
N ASN A 91 -17.80 5.48 -5.95
CA ASN A 91 -18.15 6.29 -7.11
C ASN A 91 -18.34 5.36 -8.32
N VAL A 92 -19.53 5.33 -8.90
CA VAL A 92 -19.86 4.52 -10.08
C VAL A 92 -20.07 5.44 -11.28
N PRO A 93 -19.28 5.33 -12.36
CA PRO A 93 -19.48 6.10 -13.58
C PRO A 93 -20.87 5.90 -14.17
N LYS A 94 -21.41 6.93 -14.83
CA LYS A 94 -22.66 6.78 -15.60
C LYS A 94 -22.42 5.85 -16.80
N GLY A 95 -23.44 5.08 -17.15
CA GLY A 95 -23.39 4.11 -18.26
C GLY A 95 -23.56 2.67 -17.79
N LYS A 96 -23.41 1.72 -18.72
CA LYS A 96 -23.72 0.30 -18.48
C LYS A 96 -22.57 -0.50 -17.85
N GLY A 97 -21.32 -0.02 -17.98
CA GLY A 97 -20.13 -0.81 -17.64
C GLY A 97 -19.89 -1.97 -18.63
N PRO A 98 -19.07 -2.98 -18.28
CA PRO A 98 -18.33 -3.08 -17.02
C PRO A 98 -17.16 -2.10 -16.97
N PHE A 99 -16.93 -1.51 -15.80
CA PHE A 99 -15.89 -0.53 -15.55
C PHE A 99 -14.73 -1.14 -14.76
N PRO A 100 -13.47 -0.81 -15.08
CA PRO A 100 -12.34 -1.18 -14.23
C PRO A 100 -12.49 -0.59 -12.82
N VAL A 101 -11.97 -1.29 -11.81
CA VAL A 101 -12.15 -0.94 -10.40
C VAL A 101 -10.83 -0.48 -9.79
N LEU A 102 -10.87 0.62 -9.05
CA LEU A 102 -9.74 1.11 -8.27
C LEU A 102 -10.11 1.18 -6.78
N ILE A 103 -9.32 0.50 -5.95
CA ILE A 103 -9.39 0.65 -4.50
C ILE A 103 -8.42 1.76 -4.08
N LEU A 104 -8.94 2.85 -3.51
CA LEU A 104 -8.17 4.00 -3.06
C LEU A 104 -7.98 3.95 -1.55
N ASN A 105 -6.75 3.68 -1.13
CA ASN A 105 -6.34 3.48 0.24
C ASN A 105 -5.79 4.80 0.82
N HIS A 106 -6.53 5.41 1.75
CA HIS A 106 -6.13 6.68 2.35
C HIS A 106 -4.95 6.55 3.32
N GLY A 107 -4.25 7.69 3.51
CA GLY A 107 -3.22 7.86 4.54
C GLY A 107 -3.80 7.94 5.94
N TYR A 108 -2.96 8.08 6.95
CA TYR A 108 -3.46 8.14 8.33
C TYR A 108 -4.26 9.42 8.58
N ILE A 109 -5.45 9.26 9.15
CA ILE A 109 -6.29 10.32 9.68
C ILE A 109 -6.81 9.80 11.02
N PRO A 110 -6.71 10.56 12.13
CA PRO A 110 -7.20 10.09 13.41
C PRO A 110 -8.68 9.69 13.36
N PRO A 111 -9.07 8.50 13.86
CA PRO A 111 -10.46 8.03 13.80
C PRO A 111 -11.48 9.01 14.38
N LYS A 112 -11.10 9.76 15.43
CA LYS A 112 -11.95 10.76 16.11
C LYS A 112 -12.43 11.88 15.18
N ILE A 113 -11.66 12.22 14.15
CA ILE A 113 -12.00 13.29 13.20
C ILE A 113 -12.36 12.77 11.81
N TYR A 114 -12.26 11.46 11.59
CA TYR A 114 -12.50 10.87 10.29
C TYR A 114 -13.99 10.80 9.99
N THR A 115 -14.36 11.12 8.75
CA THR A 115 -15.73 11.02 8.22
C THR A 115 -15.76 10.12 6.99
N ASN A 116 -16.90 9.53 6.67
CA ASN A 116 -17.05 8.58 5.57
C ASN A 116 -16.45 9.10 4.24
N GLY A 117 -15.57 8.30 3.64
CA GLY A 117 -14.87 8.62 2.38
C GLY A 117 -13.81 9.72 2.46
N ARG A 118 -13.34 10.09 3.66
CA ARG A 118 -12.37 11.18 3.86
C ARG A 118 -10.96 10.76 3.42
N GLY A 119 -10.33 11.62 2.61
CA GLY A 119 -9.00 11.38 2.03
C GLY A 119 -9.10 11.19 0.51
N LEU A 120 -8.04 11.51 -0.23
CA LEU A 120 -7.97 11.30 -1.68
C LEU A 120 -9.16 11.87 -2.50
N LYS A 121 -9.88 12.90 -2.01
CA LYS A 121 -11.12 13.38 -2.64
C LYS A 121 -10.91 13.79 -4.10
N ARG A 122 -9.76 14.40 -4.40
CA ARG A 122 -9.38 14.82 -5.76
C ARG A 122 -9.19 13.62 -6.68
N GLU A 123 -8.46 12.61 -6.22
CA GLU A 123 -8.19 11.38 -6.96
C GLU A 123 -9.48 10.56 -7.14
N GLN A 124 -10.31 10.46 -6.09
CA GLN A 124 -11.61 9.79 -6.15
C GLN A 124 -12.51 10.38 -7.23
N ASP A 125 -12.61 11.71 -7.30
CA ASP A 125 -13.43 12.44 -8.29
C ASP A 125 -12.86 12.30 -9.70
N TYR A 126 -11.55 12.55 -9.85
CA TYR A 126 -10.89 12.48 -11.15
C TYR A 126 -10.99 11.09 -11.78
N LEU A 127 -10.67 10.03 -11.03
CA LEU A 127 -10.67 8.67 -11.55
C LEU A 127 -12.08 8.17 -11.89
N ALA A 128 -13.09 8.55 -11.10
CA ALA A 128 -14.48 8.24 -11.42
C ALA A 128 -14.92 8.89 -12.74
N LYS A 129 -14.52 10.16 -12.97
CA LYS A 129 -14.74 10.86 -14.25
C LYS A 129 -14.03 10.21 -15.44
N GLN A 130 -12.93 9.49 -15.20
CA GLN A 130 -12.22 8.72 -16.23
C GLN A 130 -12.81 7.32 -16.47
N GLY A 131 -13.97 7.00 -15.90
CA GLY A 131 -14.66 5.73 -16.17
C GLY A 131 -14.20 4.56 -15.31
N TYR A 132 -13.57 4.82 -14.16
CA TYR A 132 -13.26 3.81 -13.16
C TYR A 132 -14.35 3.77 -12.09
N VAL A 133 -14.74 2.58 -11.65
CA VAL A 133 -15.42 2.49 -10.34
C VAL A 133 -14.36 2.68 -9.28
N VAL A 134 -14.53 3.72 -8.47
CA VAL A 134 -13.62 4.01 -7.36
C VAL A 134 -14.28 3.57 -6.07
N ILE A 135 -13.62 2.68 -5.33
CA ILE A 135 -14.00 2.29 -3.98
C ILE A 135 -12.97 2.83 -3.01
N HIS A 136 -13.44 3.50 -1.96
CA HIS A 136 -12.60 4.03 -0.89
C HIS A 136 -13.10 3.47 0.44
N PRO A 137 -12.44 2.43 0.98
CA PRO A 137 -12.73 1.92 2.31
C PRO A 137 -12.44 2.97 3.38
N ASP A 138 -13.24 3.01 4.44
CA ASP A 138 -12.91 3.80 5.63
C ASP A 138 -11.90 3.10 6.54
N TYR A 139 -11.76 1.78 6.40
CA TYR A 139 -11.11 0.85 7.33
C TYR A 139 -11.87 0.70 8.66
N ARG A 140 -11.66 -0.44 9.33
CA ARG A 140 -12.10 -0.63 10.72
C ARG A 140 -11.65 0.53 11.60
N ASN A 141 -12.41 0.79 12.65
CA ASN A 141 -12.27 1.94 13.56
C ASN A 141 -12.66 3.32 13.01
N HIS A 142 -12.77 3.52 11.70
CA HIS A 142 -13.08 4.83 11.10
C HIS A 142 -14.55 4.92 10.66
N ALA A 143 -15.10 6.14 10.76
CA ALA A 143 -16.50 6.43 10.42
C ALA A 143 -17.46 5.36 11.00
N ASP A 144 -18.33 4.82 10.15
CA ASP A 144 -19.36 3.83 10.48
C ASP A 144 -18.87 2.38 10.42
N SER A 145 -17.56 2.16 10.25
CA SER A 145 -16.95 0.84 10.33
C SER A 145 -16.89 0.35 11.77
N ASP A 146 -17.06 -0.96 11.94
CA ASP A 146 -16.95 -1.62 13.23
C ASP A 146 -15.57 -1.41 13.87
N LYS A 147 -15.52 -1.55 15.20
CA LYS A 147 -14.33 -1.26 16.00
C LYS A 147 -13.50 -2.53 16.27
N ASP A 148 -12.19 -2.35 16.29
CA ASP A 148 -11.17 -3.33 16.67
C ASP A 148 -10.06 -2.59 17.43
N THR A 149 -10.11 -2.68 18.76
CA THR A 149 -9.15 -2.03 19.66
C THR A 149 -7.75 -2.63 19.58
N THR A 150 -7.61 -3.84 19.03
CA THR A 150 -6.33 -4.55 18.93
C THR A 150 -5.56 -4.21 17.65
N ASN A 151 -6.18 -3.51 16.70
CA ASN A 151 -5.56 -3.23 15.41
C ASN A 151 -4.27 -2.39 15.53
N GLY A 152 -4.20 -1.47 16.49
CA GLY A 152 -3.02 -0.62 16.72
C GLY A 152 -1.79 -1.45 17.11
N VAL A 153 -1.94 -2.36 18.06
CA VAL A 153 -0.85 -3.24 18.53
C VAL A 153 -0.45 -4.30 17.50
N ARG A 154 -1.32 -4.59 16.52
CA ARG A 154 -1.06 -5.51 15.41
C ARG A 154 -0.51 -4.81 14.17
N PHE A 155 0.22 -3.71 14.34
CA PHE A 155 0.79 -2.88 13.26
C PHE A 155 -0.21 -2.56 12.15
N ARG A 156 -1.49 -2.41 12.51
CA ARG A 156 -2.60 -2.09 11.59
C ARG A 156 -2.82 -3.10 10.47
N LEU A 157 -2.42 -4.37 10.66
CA LEU A 157 -2.70 -5.45 9.70
C LEU A 157 -4.20 -5.63 9.43
N GLY A 158 -5.07 -5.20 10.33
CA GLY A 158 -6.52 -5.17 10.10
C GLY A 158 -6.93 -4.23 8.95
N TYR A 159 -6.25 -3.11 8.75
CA TYR A 159 -6.52 -2.24 7.58
C TYR A 159 -6.16 -2.94 6.27
N VAL A 160 -5.06 -3.72 6.28
CA VAL A 160 -4.65 -4.54 5.13
C VAL A 160 -5.71 -5.60 4.83
N GLU A 161 -6.23 -6.26 5.87
CA GLU A 161 -7.32 -7.23 5.73
C GLU A 161 -8.58 -6.60 5.15
N ASP A 162 -8.97 -5.41 5.62
CA ASP A 162 -10.15 -4.70 5.11
C ASP A 162 -10.02 -4.36 3.62
N VAL A 163 -8.82 -3.99 3.17
CA VAL A 163 -8.53 -3.70 1.76
C VAL A 163 -8.48 -4.97 0.89
N ILE A 164 -7.93 -6.08 1.40
CA ILE A 164 -7.98 -7.36 0.70
C ILE A 164 -9.45 -7.81 0.55
N ASN A 165 -10.21 -7.71 1.64
CA ASN A 165 -11.60 -8.15 1.67
C ASN A 165 -12.53 -7.28 0.80
N VAL A 166 -12.27 -5.98 0.62
CA VAL A 166 -13.09 -5.21 -0.34
C VAL A 166 -12.91 -5.70 -1.78
N VAL A 167 -11.71 -6.14 -2.17
CA VAL A 167 -11.47 -6.74 -3.50
C VAL A 167 -12.23 -8.06 -3.64
N HIS A 168 -12.20 -8.92 -2.63
CA HIS A 168 -13.01 -10.14 -2.62
C HIS A 168 -14.51 -9.83 -2.67
N ALA A 169 -14.97 -8.81 -1.92
CA ALA A 169 -16.37 -8.40 -1.93
C ALA A 169 -16.81 -7.90 -3.32
N VAL A 170 -15.96 -7.16 -4.03
CA VAL A 170 -16.19 -6.78 -5.44
C VAL A 170 -16.28 -8.02 -6.33
N LYS A 171 -15.30 -8.93 -6.26
CA LYS A 171 -15.26 -10.16 -7.07
C LYS A 171 -16.47 -11.06 -6.82
N ASN A 172 -16.95 -11.12 -5.58
CA ASN A 172 -18.07 -11.96 -5.15
C ASN A 172 -19.44 -11.30 -5.32
N SER A 173 -19.51 -9.99 -5.61
CA SER A 173 -20.79 -9.27 -5.74
C SER A 173 -21.52 -9.57 -7.06
N ASP A 174 -22.84 -9.39 -7.10
CA ASP A 174 -23.65 -9.56 -8.32
C ASP A 174 -23.71 -8.33 -9.24
N TYR A 175 -23.05 -7.23 -8.85
CA TYR A 175 -23.05 -5.99 -9.61
C TYR A 175 -22.34 -6.15 -10.96
N LYS A 176 -23.13 -6.06 -12.05
CA LYS A 176 -22.67 -6.28 -13.44
C LYS A 176 -21.82 -5.13 -14.00
N PHE A 177 -21.85 -3.96 -13.36
CA PHE A 177 -21.06 -2.80 -13.78
C PHE A 177 -19.58 -2.91 -13.39
N PHE A 178 -19.17 -3.92 -12.61
CA PHE A 178 -17.76 -4.16 -12.31
C PHE A 178 -17.08 -5.01 -13.38
N ASP A 179 -15.94 -4.53 -13.87
CA ASP A 179 -14.96 -5.38 -14.54
C ASP A 179 -14.05 -6.01 -13.47
N LYS A 180 -14.39 -7.25 -13.10
CA LYS A 180 -13.72 -7.98 -12.01
C LYS A 180 -12.31 -8.46 -12.37
N GLU A 181 -11.94 -8.42 -13.65
CA GLU A 181 -10.60 -8.79 -14.13
C GLU A 181 -9.65 -7.59 -14.15
N ARG A 182 -10.17 -6.37 -14.15
CA ARG A 182 -9.40 -5.12 -14.13
C ARG A 182 -9.57 -4.38 -12.81
N ILE A 183 -8.95 -4.93 -11.76
CA ILE A 183 -8.90 -4.31 -10.43
C ILE A 183 -7.47 -3.84 -10.14
N GLY A 184 -7.31 -2.59 -9.71
CA GLY A 184 -6.05 -2.01 -9.25
C GLY A 184 -6.19 -1.32 -7.88
N MET A 185 -5.06 -0.91 -7.31
CA MET A 185 -5.02 -0.17 -6.05
C MET A 185 -4.16 1.09 -6.15
N LEU A 186 -4.60 2.15 -5.49
CA LEU A 186 -3.79 3.34 -5.22
C LEU A 186 -3.69 3.52 -3.71
N GLY A 187 -2.50 3.82 -3.19
CA GLY A 187 -2.30 4.10 -1.77
C GLY A 187 -1.47 5.36 -1.54
N HIS A 188 -1.92 6.23 -0.63
CA HIS A 188 -1.18 7.42 -0.21
C HIS A 188 -0.64 7.30 1.22
N SER A 189 0.63 7.65 1.46
CA SER A 189 1.24 7.63 2.80
C SER A 189 1.05 6.26 3.49
N MET A 190 0.38 6.19 4.63
CA MET A 190 0.02 4.92 5.30
C MET A 190 -0.73 3.96 4.36
N GLY A 191 -1.60 4.48 3.49
CA GLY A 191 -2.31 3.69 2.48
C GLY A 191 -1.38 3.08 1.43
N GLY A 192 -0.23 3.71 1.16
CA GLY A 192 0.85 3.11 0.36
C GLY A 192 1.50 1.93 1.07
N GLY A 193 1.72 2.04 2.38
CA GLY A 193 2.17 0.92 3.22
C GLY A 193 1.17 -0.24 3.25
N ILE A 194 -0.12 0.06 3.27
CA ILE A 194 -1.17 -0.97 3.10
C ILE A 194 -1.02 -1.66 1.75
N CYS A 195 -0.88 -0.91 0.65
CA CYS A 195 -0.65 -1.48 -0.69
C CYS A 195 0.61 -2.37 -0.73
N LEU A 196 1.71 -1.97 -0.10
CA LEU A 196 2.94 -2.78 0.00
C LEU A 196 2.67 -4.11 0.72
N ASN A 197 1.94 -4.08 1.83
CA ASN A 197 1.58 -5.29 2.56
C ASN A 197 0.67 -6.21 1.74
N VAL A 198 -0.30 -5.67 1.00
CA VAL A 198 -1.14 -6.46 0.07
C VAL A 198 -0.28 -7.07 -1.04
N MET A 199 0.65 -6.31 -1.62
CA MET A 199 1.54 -6.79 -2.69
C MET A 199 2.36 -8.00 -2.23
N VAL A 200 2.84 -8.00 -0.98
CA VAL A 200 3.59 -9.13 -0.40
C VAL A 200 2.68 -10.28 0.01
N ALA A 201 1.58 -9.99 0.70
CA ALA A 201 0.71 -11.02 1.28
C ALA A 201 -0.17 -11.73 0.24
N GLN A 202 -0.59 -11.01 -0.81
CA GLN A 202 -1.54 -11.46 -1.83
C GLN A 202 -1.15 -10.91 -3.23
N PRO A 203 0.04 -11.28 -3.76
CA PRO A 203 0.63 -10.65 -4.96
C PRO A 203 -0.21 -10.75 -6.24
N LYS A 204 -1.12 -11.73 -6.32
CA LYS A 204 -1.99 -11.96 -7.49
C LYS A 204 -3.39 -11.35 -7.35
N LEU A 205 -3.68 -10.65 -6.25
CA LEU A 205 -5.03 -10.20 -5.93
C LEU A 205 -5.55 -9.14 -6.93
N VAL A 206 -4.68 -8.22 -7.32
CA VAL A 206 -4.97 -7.09 -8.22
C VAL A 206 -3.91 -6.99 -9.33
N LYS A 207 -4.21 -6.24 -10.39
CA LYS A 207 -3.38 -6.14 -11.60
C LYS A 207 -2.31 -5.05 -11.52
N ALA A 208 -2.52 -4.01 -10.71
CA ALA A 208 -1.62 -2.87 -10.62
C ALA A 208 -1.70 -2.18 -9.25
N PHE A 209 -0.59 -1.57 -8.86
CA PHE A 209 -0.46 -0.75 -7.65
C PHE A 209 0.14 0.62 -8.02
N VAL A 210 -0.41 1.69 -7.45
CA VAL A 210 0.18 3.02 -7.46
C VAL A 210 0.49 3.43 -6.02
N LEU A 211 1.77 3.64 -5.74
CA LEU A 211 2.26 4.05 -4.42
C LEU A 211 2.60 5.54 -4.45
N PHE A 212 1.76 6.37 -3.82
CA PHE A 212 1.89 7.82 -3.85
C PHE A 212 2.37 8.36 -2.49
N GLY A 213 3.61 8.81 -2.40
CA GLY A 213 4.17 9.31 -1.13
C GLY A 213 4.07 8.29 0.01
N THR A 214 4.34 7.01 -0.29
CA THR A 214 4.18 5.90 0.67
C THR A 214 5.09 6.04 1.89
N VAL A 215 4.66 5.48 3.03
CA VAL A 215 5.55 5.23 4.18
C VAL A 215 6.69 4.26 3.81
N SER A 216 7.71 4.16 4.67
CA SER A 216 8.86 3.28 4.44
C SER A 216 8.42 1.83 4.28
N ALA A 217 9.10 1.07 3.42
CA ALA A 217 8.94 -0.38 3.35
C ALA A 217 9.57 -1.09 4.56
N ASP A 218 10.49 -0.43 5.27
CA ASP A 218 11.00 -0.93 6.56
C ASP A 218 10.00 -0.56 7.67
N VAL A 219 9.34 -1.58 8.22
CA VAL A 219 8.37 -1.42 9.32
C VAL A 219 9.04 -0.84 10.57
N ARG A 220 10.35 -1.07 10.78
CA ARG A 220 11.09 -0.51 11.92
C ARG A 220 11.18 1.00 11.82
N ASP A 221 11.51 1.54 10.64
CA ASP A 221 11.53 2.99 10.40
C ASP A 221 10.18 3.62 10.73
N ASN A 222 9.10 2.97 10.29
CA ASN A 222 7.75 3.44 10.56
C ASN A 222 7.43 3.41 12.07
N PHE A 223 7.81 2.34 12.77
CA PHE A 223 7.62 2.23 14.21
C PHE A 223 8.37 3.33 14.97
N TYR A 224 9.65 3.53 14.68
CA TYR A 224 10.44 4.58 15.34
C TYR A 224 9.94 5.99 15.01
N ARG A 225 9.50 6.23 13.77
CA ARG A 225 9.02 7.54 13.34
C ARG A 225 7.64 7.88 13.90
N TRP A 226 6.72 6.90 13.94
CA TRP A 226 5.28 7.16 14.14
C TRP A 226 4.68 6.51 15.38
N SER A 227 5.39 5.63 16.09
CA SER A 227 4.90 4.96 17.30
C SER A 227 5.69 5.35 18.54
N VAL A 228 7.01 5.44 18.43
CA VAL A 228 7.88 5.86 19.55
C VAL A 228 7.82 7.37 19.77
N ARG A 229 7.89 8.16 18.70
CA ARG A 229 7.82 9.64 18.82
C ARG A 229 6.43 10.16 19.19
N SER A 230 5.37 9.43 18.85
CA SER A 230 4.00 9.82 19.20
C SER A 230 3.63 9.62 20.68
N SER A 231 4.43 8.86 21.45
CA SER A 231 4.23 8.78 22.91
C SER A 231 4.81 9.98 23.65
N GLU A 232 5.57 10.84 22.98
CA GLU A 232 6.03 12.14 23.50
C GLU A 232 5.05 13.26 23.09
N GLY A 233 3.76 13.07 23.39
CA GLY A 233 2.75 14.13 23.45
C GLY A 233 2.55 15.02 22.21
N ASP A 234 1.65 14.60 21.33
CA ASP A 234 0.84 15.49 20.45
C ASP A 234 -0.65 15.28 20.76
#